data_AF-A0A5C2HQW7-F1
#
_entry.id   AF-A0A5C2HQW7-F1
#
_cell.length_a   1.000
_cell.length_b   1.000
_cell.length_c   1.000
_cell.angle_alpha   90.00
_cell.angle_beta   90.00
_cell.angle_gamma   90.00
#
_symmetry.space_group_name_H-M   'P 1'
#
loop_
_entity.id
_entity.type
_entity.pdbx_description
1 polymer ?
#
loop_
_entity_poly.entity_id
_entity_poly.type
_entity_poly.pdbx_seq_one_letter_code
_entity_poly.pdbx_strand_id
1 'polypeptide(L)'
;MAMTANVMESDQQRAFEAGMDAIIAKPIVLEQMVTTLNEWIKPRQIVAAPATEEADGDFPQLAGVNRDTAMANTVANWELFCKLVRQFIEQDSANFGARYREAEQSEDSEAAIRYAHTIKGLAGNLGLESILIAASELERESRELPQRQAVISALIDTIENALAELAIEVAAKCRAEAPAPAITEPVVVESEAWQALRQRLRQQLQQSSFESSDTLESMLKQLPEGALRQQLRQVAEAVDHFDYDLALQRLK
;
A
#
# COMPACT_ATOMS: atom_id res chain seq x y z
N MET A 1 31.15 -3.16 17.48
CA MET A 1 30.48 -1.95 16.94
C MET A 1 31.12 -1.63 15.60
N ALA A 2 30.39 -1.84 14.51
CA ALA A 2 30.83 -1.45 13.17
C ALA A 2 29.99 -0.23 12.74
N MET A 3 30.67 0.91 12.61
CA MET A 3 30.16 2.12 11.99
C MET A 3 30.38 1.99 10.48
N THR A 4 29.34 2.18 9.66
CA THR A 4 29.37 2.90 8.37
C THR A 4 28.02 2.69 7.65
N ALA A 5 27.13 3.66 7.83
CA ALA A 5 26.02 3.90 6.93
C ALA A 5 26.51 4.89 5.87
N ASN A 6 27.02 4.38 4.74
CA ASN A 6 27.15 5.14 3.50
C ASN A 6 27.26 4.15 2.33
N VAL A 7 26.56 4.40 1.23
CA VAL A 7 26.80 3.68 -0.03
C VAL A 7 28.26 3.92 -0.40
N MET A 8 29.07 2.85 -0.44
CA MET A 8 30.48 2.96 -0.80
C MET A 8 30.59 3.10 -2.33
N GLU A 9 31.63 3.75 -2.85
CA GLU A 9 31.89 3.81 -4.30
C GLU A 9 31.86 2.41 -4.95
N SER A 10 32.26 1.37 -4.20
CA SER A 10 32.19 -0.03 -4.64
C SER A 10 30.77 -0.56 -4.87
N ASP A 11 29.74 0.01 -4.24
CA ASP A 11 28.34 -0.35 -4.47
C ASP A 11 27.80 0.30 -5.74
N GLN A 12 28.18 1.56 -5.99
CA GLN A 12 27.86 2.27 -7.24
C GLN A 12 28.48 1.54 -8.44
N GLN A 13 29.76 1.21 -8.35
CA GLN A 13 30.48 0.49 -9.39
C GLN A 13 29.84 -0.86 -9.72
N ARG A 14 29.45 -1.64 -8.69
CA ARG A 14 28.77 -2.94 -8.87
C ARG A 14 27.40 -2.82 -9.52
N ALA A 15 26.64 -1.76 -9.23
CA ALA A 15 25.33 -1.57 -9.86
C ALA A 15 25.43 -1.12 -11.32
N PHE A 16 26.40 -0.25 -11.64
CA PHE A 16 26.68 0.09 -13.03
C PHE A 16 27.17 -1.11 -13.83
N GLU A 17 28.04 -1.94 -13.25
CA GLU A 17 28.50 -3.19 -13.89
C GLU A 17 27.36 -4.22 -14.08
N ALA A 18 26.34 -4.19 -13.22
CA ALA A 18 25.13 -5.00 -13.36
C ALA A 18 24.11 -4.44 -14.38
N GLY A 19 24.41 -3.30 -15.02
CA GLY A 19 23.56 -2.67 -16.02
C GLY A 19 22.46 -1.76 -15.45
N MET A 20 22.59 -1.30 -14.20
CA MET A 20 21.68 -0.32 -13.61
C MET A 20 22.09 1.11 -14.00
N ASP A 21 21.12 1.96 -14.30
CA ASP A 21 21.35 3.35 -14.72
C ASP A 21 21.66 4.32 -13.57
N ALA A 22 21.17 4.02 -12.35
CA ALA A 22 21.44 4.82 -11.16
C ALA A 22 21.21 4.02 -9.85
N ILE A 23 21.87 4.46 -8.76
CA ILE A 23 21.58 4.04 -7.38
C ILE A 23 21.05 5.22 -6.58
N ILE A 24 19.95 5.00 -5.86
CA ILE A 24 19.48 5.91 -4.80
C ILE A 24 19.79 5.27 -3.45
N ALA A 25 20.66 5.92 -2.68
CA ALA A 25 21.05 5.46 -1.36
C ALA A 25 19.89 5.56 -0.35
N LYS A 26 19.90 4.71 0.67
CA LYS A 26 19.07 4.93 1.87
C LYS A 26 19.73 5.95 2.81
N PRO A 27 18.96 6.77 3.55
CA PRO A 27 17.50 6.90 3.46
C PRO A 27 17.09 7.56 2.14
N ILE A 28 15.97 7.12 1.57
CA ILE A 28 15.49 7.63 0.30
C ILE A 28 15.06 9.08 0.50
N VAL A 29 15.78 10.02 -0.12
CA VAL A 29 15.41 11.43 -0.14
C VAL A 29 14.59 11.68 -1.40
N LEU A 30 13.34 12.11 -1.23
CA LEU A 30 12.37 12.25 -2.31
C LEU A 30 12.90 13.14 -3.46
N GLU A 31 13.54 14.27 -3.12
CA GLU A 31 14.14 15.17 -4.11
C GLU A 31 15.23 14.50 -4.96
N GLN A 32 16.09 13.69 -4.33
CA GLN A 32 17.15 12.96 -5.03
C GLN A 32 16.55 11.88 -5.94
N MET A 33 15.51 11.19 -5.47
CA MET A 33 14.80 10.20 -6.28
C MET A 33 14.14 10.84 -7.51
N VAL A 34 13.42 11.95 -7.32
CA VAL A 34 12.76 12.67 -8.43
C VAL A 34 13.79 13.20 -9.43
N THR A 35 14.90 13.76 -8.95
CA THR A 35 15.98 14.26 -9.82
C THR A 35 16.56 13.13 -10.65
N THR A 36 16.92 12.01 -10.00
CA THR A 36 17.44 10.82 -10.69
C THR A 36 16.43 10.30 -11.71
N LEU A 37 15.14 10.22 -11.39
CA LEU A 37 14.12 9.76 -12.33
C LEU A 37 13.98 10.69 -13.54
N ASN A 38 14.07 12.01 -13.36
CA ASN A 38 13.99 12.98 -14.46
C ASN A 38 15.18 12.89 -15.42
N GLU A 39 16.35 12.43 -14.97
CA GLU A 39 17.53 12.25 -15.83
C GLU A 39 17.36 11.08 -16.81
N TRP A 40 16.64 10.03 -16.39
CA TRP A 40 16.55 8.77 -17.13
C TRP A 40 15.19 8.55 -17.81
N ILE A 41 14.15 9.26 -17.38
CA ILE A 41 12.81 9.16 -17.95
C ILE A 41 12.58 10.33 -18.90
N LYS A 42 12.28 10.03 -20.18
CA LYS A 42 11.75 11.05 -21.09
C LYS A 42 10.34 11.44 -20.63
N PRO A 43 10.07 12.72 -20.34
CA PRO A 43 8.72 13.14 -20.00
C PRO A 43 7.82 12.77 -21.18
N ARG A 44 6.96 11.77 -21.00
CA ARG A 44 5.80 11.63 -21.87
C ARG A 44 5.02 12.91 -21.62
N GLN A 45 4.78 13.71 -22.66
CA GLN A 45 3.75 14.74 -22.59
C GLN A 45 2.45 14.00 -22.25
N ILE A 46 2.17 13.92 -20.96
CA ILE A 46 0.82 13.74 -20.48
C ILE A 46 0.17 15.01 -20.98
N VAL A 47 -0.62 14.89 -22.05
CA VAL A 47 -1.60 15.91 -22.40
C VAL A 47 -2.38 16.06 -21.11
N ALA A 48 -2.11 17.15 -20.39
CA ALA A 48 -2.80 17.45 -19.17
C ALA A 48 -4.28 17.41 -19.54
N ALA A 49 -4.98 16.35 -19.11
CA ALA A 49 -6.40 16.51 -18.80
C ALA A 49 -6.47 17.80 -17.98
N PRO A 50 -7.40 18.71 -18.31
CA PRO A 50 -7.42 20.06 -17.74
C PRO A 50 -7.13 19.91 -16.26
N ALA A 51 -6.01 20.50 -15.82
CA ALA A 51 -5.64 20.49 -14.43
C ALA A 51 -6.91 20.91 -13.71
N THR A 52 -7.50 19.98 -12.94
CA THR A 52 -8.60 20.32 -12.06
C THR A 52 -8.00 21.39 -11.18
N GLU A 53 -8.40 22.63 -11.46
CA GLU A 53 -8.02 23.81 -10.72
C GLU A 53 -8.23 23.47 -9.25
N GLU A 54 -7.15 23.56 -8.48
CA GLU A 54 -7.19 23.61 -7.03
C GLU A 54 -8.02 22.49 -6.38
N ALA A 55 -7.46 21.28 -6.33
CA ALA A 55 -7.61 20.52 -5.10
C ALA A 55 -6.72 21.18 -4.03
N ASP A 56 -7.12 22.37 -3.58
CA ASP A 56 -7.10 22.67 -2.15
C ASP A 56 -8.19 21.76 -1.53
N GLY A 57 -7.95 20.46 -1.68
CA GLY A 57 -8.89 19.40 -1.43
C GLY A 57 -8.97 19.27 0.06
N ASP A 58 -10.20 19.33 0.57
CA ASP A 58 -10.59 19.16 1.96
C ASP A 58 -9.95 17.88 2.53
N PHE A 59 -8.68 17.94 2.94
CA PHE A 59 -7.99 16.88 3.65
C PHE A 59 -8.39 17.06 5.11
N PRO A 60 -9.40 16.33 5.58
CA PRO A 60 -9.98 16.57 6.88
C PRO A 60 -8.94 16.28 7.94
N GLN A 61 -8.99 17.06 9.02
CA GLN A 61 -8.28 16.67 10.23
C GLN A 61 -8.91 15.39 10.79
N LEU A 62 -8.08 14.37 11.00
CA LEU A 62 -8.45 13.14 11.70
C LEU A 62 -7.76 13.10 13.06
N ALA A 63 -8.39 12.45 14.04
CA ALA A 63 -7.76 12.24 15.33
C ALA A 63 -6.60 11.23 15.19
N GLY A 64 -5.47 11.51 15.84
CA GLY A 64 -4.30 10.63 15.79
C GLY A 64 -3.57 10.58 14.44
N VAL A 65 -3.91 11.46 13.49
CA VAL A 65 -3.23 11.57 12.19
C VAL A 65 -2.54 12.94 12.07
N ASN A 66 -1.26 12.91 11.74
CA ASN A 66 -0.51 14.08 11.34
C ASN A 66 -0.87 14.43 9.88
N ARG A 67 -1.65 15.50 9.73
CA ARG A 67 -2.18 15.96 8.44
C ARG A 67 -1.06 16.30 7.45
N ASP A 68 -0.01 16.98 7.90
CA ASP A 68 1.07 17.41 7.00
C ASP A 68 1.83 16.22 6.43
N THR A 69 2.13 15.22 7.27
CA THR A 69 2.76 13.96 6.83
C THR A 69 1.85 13.19 5.88
N ALA A 70 0.56 13.08 6.21
CA ALA A 70 -0.40 12.37 5.38
C ALA A 70 -0.54 13.04 4.00
N MET A 71 -0.67 14.37 3.96
CA MET A 71 -0.74 15.14 2.71
C MET A 71 0.55 15.04 1.89
N ALA A 72 1.72 15.11 2.52
CA ALA A 72 3.00 14.99 1.83
C ALA A 72 3.14 13.63 1.14
N ASN A 73 2.78 12.56 1.84
CA ASN A 73 2.96 11.19 1.36
C ASN A 73 1.83 10.71 0.43
N THR A 74 0.67 11.37 0.42
CA THR A 74 -0.43 11.08 -0.51
C THR A 74 -0.63 12.17 -1.57
N VAL A 75 0.32 13.11 -1.71
CA VAL A 75 0.26 14.20 -2.71
C VAL A 75 -1.06 14.99 -2.58
N ALA A 76 -1.47 15.26 -1.33
CA ALA A 76 -2.73 15.90 -0.96
C ALA A 76 -4.01 15.23 -1.52
N ASN A 77 -3.92 13.97 -1.95
CA ASN A 77 -5.05 13.20 -2.45
C ASN A 77 -5.73 12.45 -1.30
N TRP A 78 -6.92 12.92 -0.91
CA TRP A 78 -7.73 12.35 0.16
C TRP A 78 -8.25 10.94 -0.18
N GLU A 79 -8.69 10.71 -1.41
CA GLU A 79 -9.17 9.40 -1.86
C GLU A 79 -8.05 8.35 -1.83
N LEU A 80 -6.82 8.73 -2.21
CA LEU A 80 -5.64 7.89 -2.12
C LEU A 80 -5.32 7.57 -0.65
N PHE A 81 -5.34 8.56 0.23
CA PHE A 81 -5.17 8.34 1.67
C PHE A 81 -6.21 7.34 2.20
N CYS A 82 -7.49 7.55 1.89
CA CYS A 82 -8.58 6.65 2.24
C CYS A 82 -8.39 5.22 1.72
N LYS A 83 -7.85 5.05 0.50
CA LYS A 83 -7.57 3.72 -0.09
C LYS A 83 -6.43 3.04 0.66
N LEU A 84 -5.32 3.74 0.91
CA LEU A 84 -4.15 3.19 1.59
C LEU A 84 -4.45 2.83 3.05
N VAL A 85 -5.20 3.68 3.76
CA VAL A 85 -5.59 3.39 5.15
C VAL A 85 -6.54 2.20 5.23
N ARG A 86 -7.51 2.08 4.31
CA ARG A 86 -8.37 0.88 4.25
C ARG A 86 -7.57 -0.38 3.98
N GLN A 87 -6.64 -0.34 3.02
CA GLN A 87 -5.76 -1.48 2.73
C GLN A 87 -4.92 -1.87 3.95
N PHE A 88 -4.33 -0.90 4.64
CA PHE A 88 -3.59 -1.12 5.88
C PHE A 88 -4.46 -1.74 6.98
N ILE A 89 -5.71 -1.28 7.12
CA ILE A 89 -6.64 -1.82 8.10
C ILE A 89 -7.01 -3.28 7.78
N GLU A 90 -7.32 -3.56 6.52
CA GLU A 90 -7.75 -4.89 6.05
C GLU A 90 -6.61 -5.92 6.08
N GLN A 91 -5.40 -5.54 5.67
CA GLN A 91 -4.28 -6.47 5.52
C GLN A 91 -3.54 -6.75 6.84
N ASP A 92 -3.32 -5.73 7.66
CA ASP A 92 -2.41 -5.82 8.80
C ASP A 92 -3.06 -5.59 10.17
N SER A 93 -4.22 -4.94 10.20
CA SER A 93 -4.74 -4.34 11.43
C SER A 93 -5.91 -5.09 12.05
N ALA A 94 -6.80 -5.70 11.23
CA ALA A 94 -8.00 -6.39 11.72
C ALA A 94 -7.73 -7.57 12.66
N ASN A 95 -6.49 -8.07 12.70
CA ASN A 95 -6.02 -9.13 13.60
C ASN A 95 -4.65 -8.80 14.21
N PHE A 96 -4.32 -7.52 14.41
CA PHE A 96 -2.99 -7.09 14.82
C PHE A 96 -2.47 -7.83 16.07
N GLY A 97 -3.23 -7.83 17.16
CA GLY A 97 -2.82 -8.49 18.40
C GLY A 97 -2.71 -10.00 18.29
N ALA A 98 -3.56 -10.64 17.47
CA ALA A 98 -3.45 -12.07 17.20
C ALA A 98 -2.16 -12.42 16.43
N ARG A 99 -1.85 -11.66 15.36
CA ARG A 99 -0.64 -11.84 14.56
C ARG A 99 0.63 -11.54 15.34
N TYR A 100 0.60 -10.52 16.21
CA TYR A 100 1.73 -10.22 17.09
C TYR A 100 1.97 -11.35 18.09
N ARG A 101 0.91 -11.87 18.74
CA ARG A 101 1.02 -13.00 19.68
C ARG A 101 1.47 -14.30 18.99
N GLU A 102 1.06 -14.53 17.75
CA GLU A 102 1.54 -15.64 16.94
C GLU A 102 3.05 -15.50 16.65
N ALA A 103 3.50 -14.29 16.27
CA ALA A 103 4.91 -14.00 16.06
C ALA A 103 5.74 -14.16 17.34
N GLU A 104 5.17 -13.81 18.50
CA GLU A 104 5.77 -13.99 19.81
C GLU A 104 5.96 -15.47 20.19
N GLN A 105 5.01 -16.33 19.78
CA GLN A 105 5.05 -17.78 20.05
C GLN A 105 5.88 -18.57 19.03
N SER A 106 6.36 -17.91 17.97
CA SER A 106 7.18 -18.55 16.94
C SER A 106 8.59 -18.87 17.46
N GLU A 107 9.28 -19.80 16.79
CA GLU A 107 10.69 -20.13 17.12
C GLU A 107 11.66 -18.97 16.81
N ASP A 108 11.20 -17.97 16.06
CA ASP A 108 11.97 -16.79 15.71
C ASP A 108 11.75 -15.67 16.74
N SER A 109 12.71 -15.52 17.65
CA SER A 109 12.69 -14.52 18.73
C SER A 109 12.60 -13.07 18.24
N GLU A 110 12.87 -12.80 16.96
CA GLU A 110 12.77 -11.47 16.38
C GLU A 110 11.48 -11.24 15.58
N ALA A 111 10.65 -12.26 15.34
CA ALA A 111 9.47 -12.14 14.50
C ALA A 111 8.50 -11.06 15.02
N ALA A 112 8.24 -11.03 16.34
CA ALA A 112 7.39 -10.01 16.96
C ALA A 112 7.96 -8.59 16.82
N ILE A 113 9.29 -8.44 16.98
CA ILE A 113 9.99 -7.15 16.81
C ILE A 113 9.86 -6.67 15.36
N ARG A 114 10.09 -7.56 14.38
CA ARG A 114 9.95 -7.22 12.96
C ARG A 114 8.51 -6.86 12.61
N TYR A 115 7.53 -7.56 13.18
CA TYR A 115 6.13 -7.24 12.96
C TYR A 115 5.77 -5.83 13.49
N ALA A 116 6.18 -5.49 14.72
CA ALA A 116 6.02 -4.14 15.25
C ALA A 116 6.74 -3.08 14.39
N HIS A 117 7.93 -3.39 13.88
CA HIS A 117 8.66 -2.52 12.97
C HIS A 117 7.92 -2.26 11.65
N THR A 118 7.30 -3.29 11.06
CA THR A 118 6.48 -3.15 9.85
C THR A 118 5.30 -2.21 10.09
N ILE A 119 4.56 -2.39 11.19
CA ILE A 119 3.42 -1.53 11.54
C ILE A 119 3.86 -0.09 11.76
N LYS A 120 4.96 0.12 12.49
CA LYS A 120 5.57 1.44 12.67
C LYS A 120 5.91 2.10 11.32
N GLY A 121 6.49 1.35 10.38
CA GLY A 121 6.83 1.84 9.05
C GLY A 121 5.60 2.29 8.26
N LEU A 122 4.53 1.47 8.27
CA LEU A 122 3.27 1.77 7.61
C LEU A 122 2.57 2.99 8.24
N ALA A 123 2.49 3.03 9.57
CA ALA A 123 1.93 4.15 10.31
C ALA A 123 2.71 5.46 10.05
N GLY A 124 4.04 5.39 10.03
CA GLY A 124 4.88 6.55 9.72
C GLY A 124 4.69 7.05 8.29
N ASN A 125 4.58 6.14 7.32
CA ASN A 125 4.33 6.49 5.92
C ASN A 125 2.96 7.14 5.71
N LEU A 126 1.94 6.71 6.45
CA LEU A 126 0.58 7.26 6.34
C LEU A 126 0.30 8.43 7.29
N GLY A 127 1.29 8.84 8.09
CA GLY A 127 1.11 9.92 9.08
C GLY A 127 0.19 9.53 10.25
N LEU A 128 0.00 8.25 10.54
CA LEU A 128 -0.84 7.75 11.63
C LEU A 128 -0.09 7.87 12.97
N GLU A 129 0.02 9.09 13.47
CA GLU A 129 0.87 9.49 14.61
C GLU A 129 0.59 8.69 15.89
N SER A 130 -0.68 8.48 16.26
CA SER A 130 -1.02 7.71 17.46
C SER A 130 -0.52 6.25 17.37
N ILE A 131 -0.73 5.62 16.20
CA ILE A 131 -0.29 4.26 15.91
C ILE A 131 1.23 4.20 15.82
N LEU A 132 1.88 5.20 15.21
CA LEU A 132 3.33 5.29 15.09
C LEU A 132 4.01 5.31 16.46
N ILE A 133 3.49 6.11 17.40
CA ILE A 133 4.01 6.22 18.75
C ILE A 133 3.89 4.87 19.47
N ALA A 134 2.69 4.29 19.49
CA ALA A 134 2.45 3.02 20.18
C ALA A 134 3.24 1.86 19.56
N ALA A 135 3.35 1.79 18.22
CA ALA A 135 4.14 0.77 17.53
C ALA A 135 5.65 0.94 17.77
N SER A 136 6.14 2.18 17.91
CA SER A 136 7.54 2.44 18.26
C SER A 136 7.87 1.99 19.69
N GLU A 137 6.95 2.22 20.63
CA GLU A 137 7.09 1.71 22.00
C GLU A 137 7.00 0.18 22.03
N LEU A 138 6.08 -0.41 21.27
CA LEU A 138 5.95 -1.86 21.16
C LEU A 138 7.22 -2.49 20.61
N GLU A 139 7.79 -1.95 19.53
CA GLU A 139 9.06 -2.41 18.95
C GLU A 139 10.19 -2.37 20.00
N ARG A 140 10.23 -1.33 20.84
CA ARG A 140 11.23 -1.19 21.91
C ARG A 140 11.04 -2.22 23.01
N GLU A 141 9.84 -2.34 23.56
CA GLU A 141 9.52 -3.22 24.69
C GLU A 141 9.59 -4.71 24.31
N SER A 142 9.35 -5.04 23.04
CA SER A 142 9.48 -6.40 22.49
C SER A 142 10.88 -7.01 22.67
N ARG A 143 11.92 -6.19 22.88
CA ARG A 143 13.32 -6.64 23.07
C ARG A 143 13.61 -7.14 24.49
N GLU A 144 12.76 -6.82 25.47
CA GLU A 144 12.92 -7.19 26.89
C GLU A 144 11.85 -8.22 27.33
N LEU A 145 11.44 -9.11 26.43
CA LEU A 145 10.58 -10.24 26.76
C LEU A 145 11.34 -11.26 27.64
N PRO A 146 10.69 -11.88 28.65
CA PRO A 146 9.27 -11.79 29.00
C PRO A 146 8.92 -10.73 30.07
N GLN A 147 9.88 -9.93 30.55
CA GLN A 147 9.66 -9.02 31.70
C GLN A 147 8.65 -7.90 31.42
N ARG A 148 8.36 -7.62 30.13
CA ARG A 148 7.49 -6.53 29.68
C ARG A 148 6.12 -6.97 29.15
N GLN A 149 5.68 -8.20 29.39
CA GLN A 149 4.44 -8.75 28.81
C GLN A 149 3.20 -7.88 29.06
N ALA A 150 3.04 -7.35 30.27
CA ALA A 150 1.89 -6.50 30.61
C ALA A 150 1.89 -5.17 29.85
N VAL A 151 3.08 -4.58 29.63
CA VAL A 151 3.25 -3.35 28.85
C VAL A 151 2.96 -3.63 27.38
N ILE A 152 3.48 -4.72 26.84
CA ILE A 152 3.25 -5.17 25.46
C ILE A 152 1.76 -5.39 25.20
N SER A 153 1.04 -6.07 26.11
CA SER A 153 -0.41 -6.26 25.98
C SER A 153 -1.16 -4.92 25.95
N ALA A 154 -0.81 -3.98 26.81
CA ALA A 154 -1.45 -2.66 26.83
C ALA A 154 -1.17 -1.84 25.56
N LEU A 155 0.04 -1.96 25.00
CA LEU A 155 0.40 -1.32 23.73
C LEU A 155 -0.34 -1.93 22.55
N ILE A 156 -0.54 -3.26 22.55
CA ILE A 156 -1.36 -3.94 21.54
C ILE A 156 -2.79 -3.41 21.59
N ASP A 157 -3.40 -3.36 22.78
CA ASP A 157 -4.76 -2.84 22.96
C ASP A 157 -4.86 -1.38 22.52
N THR A 158 -3.83 -0.57 22.79
CA THR A 158 -3.75 0.84 22.36
C THR A 158 -3.74 0.96 20.83
N ILE A 159 -2.94 0.13 20.15
CA ILE A 159 -2.86 0.10 18.68
C ILE A 159 -4.20 -0.36 18.09
N GLU A 160 -4.79 -1.43 18.61
CA GLU A 160 -6.08 -1.96 18.13
C GLU A 160 -7.22 -0.93 18.29
N ASN A 161 -7.26 -0.22 19.41
CA ASN A 161 -8.25 0.86 19.61
C ASN A 161 -8.04 2.02 18.63
N ALA A 162 -6.80 2.49 18.45
CA ALA A 162 -6.49 3.56 17.51
C ALA A 162 -6.84 3.18 16.06
N LEU A 163 -6.61 1.93 15.68
CA LEU A 163 -7.00 1.39 14.38
C LEU A 163 -8.52 1.33 14.20
N ALA A 164 -9.26 0.92 15.23
CA ALA A 164 -10.71 0.88 15.20
C ALA A 164 -11.32 2.29 15.09
N GLU A 165 -10.82 3.26 15.85
CA GLU A 165 -11.22 4.66 15.76
C GLU A 165 -10.94 5.23 14.37
N LEU A 166 -9.73 5.01 13.84
CA LEU A 166 -9.36 5.42 12.49
C LEU A 166 -10.27 4.79 11.43
N ALA A 167 -10.61 3.50 11.56
CA ALA A 167 -11.52 2.81 10.64
C ALA A 167 -12.91 3.48 10.61
N ILE A 168 -13.42 3.88 11.77
CA ILE A 168 -14.70 4.59 11.90
C ILE A 168 -14.61 5.97 11.24
N GLU A 169 -13.56 6.74 11.53
CA GLU A 169 -13.38 8.08 10.96
C GLU A 169 -13.21 8.05 9.44
N VAL A 170 -12.41 7.11 8.93
CA VAL A 170 -12.22 6.86 7.50
C VAL A 170 -13.53 6.44 6.86
N ALA A 171 -14.29 5.51 7.45
CA ALA A 171 -15.60 5.12 6.92
C ALA A 171 -16.62 6.28 6.90
N ALA A 172 -16.52 7.22 7.84
CA ALA A 172 -17.41 8.37 7.94
C ALA A 172 -17.05 9.51 6.97
N LYS A 173 -15.75 9.76 6.75
CA LYS A 173 -15.23 10.92 6.00
C LYS A 173 -14.74 10.59 4.60
N CYS A 174 -14.30 9.37 4.37
CA CYS A 174 -14.10 8.88 3.03
C CYS A 174 -15.49 8.64 2.48
N ARG A 175 -15.81 9.31 1.38
CA ARG A 175 -16.98 8.94 0.59
C ARG A 175 -16.79 7.45 0.32
N ALA A 176 -17.64 6.60 0.92
CA ALA A 176 -17.80 5.24 0.44
C ALA A 176 -17.89 5.42 -1.06
N GLU A 177 -16.92 4.88 -1.79
CA GLU A 177 -16.95 4.90 -3.23
C GLU A 177 -18.36 4.44 -3.55
N ALA A 178 -19.21 5.37 -4.00
CA ALA A 178 -20.62 5.08 -4.15
C ALA A 178 -20.61 3.82 -4.98
N PRO A 179 -21.23 2.70 -4.54
CA PRO A 179 -21.18 1.48 -5.33
C PRO A 179 -21.58 1.93 -6.71
N ALA A 180 -20.63 1.89 -7.66
CA ALA A 180 -20.86 2.40 -9.01
C ALA A 180 -22.19 1.78 -9.40
N PRO A 181 -23.20 2.61 -9.74
CA PRO A 181 -24.61 2.26 -9.63
C PRO A 181 -24.73 0.84 -10.10
N ALA A 182 -25.06 -0.08 -9.18
CA ALA A 182 -25.06 -1.50 -9.47
C ALA A 182 -25.87 -1.63 -10.75
N ILE A 183 -25.18 -1.90 -11.86
CA ILE A 183 -25.84 -2.06 -13.14
C ILE A 183 -26.60 -3.36 -12.94
N THR A 184 -27.87 -3.22 -12.58
CA THR A 184 -28.83 -4.29 -12.32
C THR A 184 -29.25 -4.97 -13.62
N GLU A 185 -28.58 -4.64 -14.73
CA GLU A 185 -28.62 -5.44 -15.93
C GLU A 185 -27.58 -6.55 -15.79
N PRO A 186 -27.95 -7.82 -16.02
CA PRO A 186 -27.00 -8.92 -15.96
C PRO A 186 -25.85 -8.58 -16.90
N VAL A 187 -24.63 -8.45 -16.35
CA VAL A 187 -23.43 -8.34 -17.17
C VAL A 187 -23.39 -9.58 -18.04
N VAL A 188 -23.77 -9.39 -19.30
CA VAL A 188 -23.57 -10.39 -20.32
C VAL A 188 -22.07 -10.42 -20.52
N VAL A 189 -21.41 -11.40 -19.89
CA VAL A 189 -19.98 -11.72 -19.96
C VAL A 189 -19.51 -11.95 -21.42
N GLU A 190 -20.46 -11.97 -22.37
CA GLU A 190 -20.28 -12.07 -23.82
C GLU A 190 -20.48 -10.74 -24.59
N SER A 191 -20.75 -9.61 -23.92
CA SER A 191 -20.85 -8.30 -24.58
C SER A 191 -19.51 -7.87 -25.20
N GLU A 192 -19.57 -7.13 -26.31
CA GLU A 192 -18.38 -6.58 -26.99
C GLU A 192 -17.52 -5.73 -26.03
N ALA A 193 -18.16 -4.99 -25.12
CA ALA A 193 -17.48 -4.20 -24.10
C ALA A 193 -16.63 -5.06 -23.14
N TRP A 194 -17.15 -6.22 -22.74
CA TRP A 194 -16.43 -7.14 -21.87
C TRP A 194 -15.26 -7.85 -22.58
N GLN A 195 -15.43 -8.17 -23.86
CA GLN A 195 -14.33 -8.69 -24.68
C GLN A 195 -13.22 -7.65 -24.87
N ALA A 196 -13.59 -6.39 -25.09
CA ALA A 196 -12.63 -5.28 -25.20
C ALA A 196 -11.86 -5.07 -23.88
N LEU A 197 -12.53 -5.11 -22.73
CA LEU A 197 -11.88 -5.03 -21.41
C LEU A 197 -10.92 -6.20 -21.16
N ARG A 198 -11.31 -7.43 -21.51
CA ARG A 198 -10.44 -8.61 -21.42
C ARG A 198 -9.21 -8.49 -22.31
N GLN A 199 -9.39 -8.03 -23.55
CA GLN A 199 -8.28 -7.85 -24.49
C GLN A 199 -7.32 -6.76 -24.02
N ARG A 200 -7.85 -5.63 -23.52
CA ARG A 200 -7.06 -4.55 -22.92
C ARG A 200 -6.25 -5.04 -21.73
N LEU A 201 -6.88 -5.75 -20.79
CA LEU A 201 -6.20 -6.31 -19.63
C LEU A 201 -5.08 -7.27 -20.06
N ARG A 202 -5.35 -8.16 -21.01
CA ARG A 202 -4.35 -9.08 -21.54
C ARG A 202 -3.15 -8.34 -22.14
N GLN A 203 -3.39 -7.27 -22.90
CA GLN A 203 -2.33 -6.45 -23.48
C GLN A 203 -1.53 -5.73 -22.38
N GLN A 204 -2.18 -5.18 -21.37
CA GLN A 204 -1.51 -4.51 -20.25
C GLN A 204 -0.65 -5.48 -19.45
N LEU A 205 -1.13 -6.69 -19.17
CA LEU A 205 -0.33 -7.72 -18.50
C LEU A 205 0.87 -8.16 -19.34
N GLN A 206 0.70 -8.32 -20.66
CA GLN A 206 1.81 -8.63 -21.59
C GLN A 206 2.86 -7.53 -21.66
N GLN A 207 2.47 -6.29 -21.39
CA GLN A 207 3.34 -5.12 -21.37
C GLN A 207 3.84 -4.79 -19.95
N SER A 208 3.54 -5.64 -18.95
CA SER A 208 3.83 -5.38 -17.53
C SER A 208 3.40 -3.98 -17.08
N SER A 209 2.26 -3.52 -17.59
CA SER A 209 1.75 -2.17 -17.38
C SER A 209 1.01 -2.07 -16.05
N PHE A 210 1.36 -1.08 -15.23
CA PHE A 210 0.67 -0.74 -13.98
C PHE A 210 -0.82 -0.44 -14.15
N GLU A 211 -1.25 -0.02 -15.34
CA GLU A 211 -2.66 0.22 -15.67
C GLU A 211 -3.52 -1.07 -15.64
N SER A 212 -2.89 -2.25 -15.53
CA SER A 212 -3.62 -3.52 -15.36
C SER A 212 -4.42 -3.54 -14.06
N SER A 213 -3.93 -2.90 -12.99
CA SER A 213 -4.61 -2.86 -11.69
C SER A 213 -5.93 -2.09 -11.77
N ASP A 214 -5.93 -0.92 -12.42
CA ASP A 214 -7.14 -0.11 -12.61
C ASP A 214 -8.18 -0.83 -13.48
N THR A 215 -7.70 -1.57 -14.49
CA THR A 215 -8.55 -2.35 -15.39
C THR A 215 -9.16 -3.56 -14.66
N LEU A 216 -8.39 -4.24 -13.82
CA LEU A 216 -8.88 -5.32 -12.94
C LEU A 216 -9.89 -4.82 -11.92
N GLU A 217 -9.62 -3.68 -11.28
CA GLU A 217 -10.53 -3.06 -10.31
C GLU A 217 -11.88 -2.73 -10.98
N SER A 218 -11.84 -2.18 -12.19
CA SER A 218 -13.03 -1.88 -13.00
C SER A 218 -13.82 -3.13 -13.37
N MET A 219 -13.15 -4.22 -13.73
CA MET A 219 -13.80 -5.50 -14.07
C MET A 219 -14.43 -6.17 -12.83
N LEU A 220 -13.74 -6.12 -11.68
CA LEU A 220 -14.24 -6.69 -10.41
C LEU A 220 -15.48 -5.96 -9.89
N LYS A 221 -15.59 -4.65 -10.12
CA LYS A 221 -16.77 -3.84 -9.76
C LYS A 221 -18.01 -4.22 -10.59
N GLN A 222 -17.81 -4.63 -11.84
CA GLN A 222 -18.91 -4.99 -12.75
C GLN A 222 -19.40 -6.43 -12.55
N LEU A 223 -18.62 -7.30 -11.91
CA LEU A 223 -18.98 -8.71 -11.77
C LEU A 223 -19.72 -9.05 -10.47
N PRO A 224 -20.82 -9.83 -10.55
CA PRO A 224 -21.41 -10.43 -9.36
C PRO A 224 -20.43 -11.42 -8.71
N GLU A 225 -20.63 -11.70 -7.41
CA GLU A 225 -19.92 -12.77 -6.70
C GLU A 225 -20.12 -14.10 -7.43
N GLY A 226 -19.01 -14.78 -7.76
CA GLY A 226 -19.01 -16.00 -8.56
C GLY A 226 -17.60 -16.41 -8.99
N ALA A 227 -17.51 -17.54 -9.70
CA ALA A 227 -16.23 -18.13 -10.11
C ALA A 227 -15.34 -17.16 -10.91
N LEU A 228 -15.94 -16.36 -11.80
CA LEU A 228 -15.22 -15.39 -12.62
C LEU A 228 -14.64 -14.22 -11.80
N ARG A 229 -15.38 -13.75 -10.78
CA ARG A 229 -14.90 -12.71 -9.87
C ARG A 229 -13.77 -13.23 -8.98
N GLN A 230 -13.87 -14.48 -8.53
CA GLN A 230 -12.80 -15.13 -7.77
C GLN A 230 -11.53 -15.30 -8.60
N GLN A 231 -11.67 -15.71 -9.86
CA GLN A 231 -10.55 -15.82 -10.80
C GLN A 231 -9.87 -14.45 -11.02
N LEU A 232 -10.64 -13.37 -11.22
CA LEU A 232 -10.06 -12.03 -11.38
C LEU A 232 -9.44 -11.49 -10.09
N ARG A 233 -9.93 -11.85 -8.89
CA ARG A 233 -9.23 -11.54 -7.63
C ARG A 233 -7.86 -12.21 -7.56
N GLN A 234 -7.74 -13.46 -8.02
CA GLN A 234 -6.45 -14.16 -8.09
C GLN A 234 -5.50 -13.56 -9.13
N VAL A 235 -6.03 -12.96 -10.19
CA VAL A 235 -5.23 -12.19 -11.17
C VAL A 235 -4.77 -10.87 -10.54
N ALA A 236 -5.66 -10.16 -9.84
CA ALA A 236 -5.32 -8.92 -9.12
C ALA A 236 -4.24 -9.15 -8.07
N GLU A 237 -4.35 -10.22 -7.27
CA GLU A 237 -3.31 -10.60 -6.32
C GLU A 237 -1.96 -10.84 -7.00
N ALA A 238 -1.93 -11.52 -8.14
CA ALA A 238 -0.68 -11.73 -8.88
C ALA A 238 -0.09 -10.42 -9.42
N VAL A 239 -0.93 -9.49 -9.90
CA VAL A 239 -0.51 -8.15 -10.34
C VAL A 239 0.03 -7.31 -9.17
N ASP A 240 -0.60 -7.37 -8.00
CA ASP A 240 -0.14 -6.65 -6.80
C ASP A 240 1.23 -7.15 -6.32
N HIS A 241 1.55 -8.42 -6.59
CA HIS A 241 2.87 -9.02 -6.37
C HIS A 241 3.82 -8.85 -7.57
N PHE A 242 3.47 -8.02 -8.56
CA PHE A 242 4.25 -7.77 -9.78
C PHE A 242 4.50 -9.03 -10.65
N ASP A 243 3.74 -10.10 -10.43
CA ASP A 243 3.83 -11.36 -11.17
C ASP A 243 2.84 -11.37 -12.35
N TYR A 244 3.18 -10.60 -13.38
CA TYR A 244 2.37 -10.45 -14.59
C TYR A 244 2.22 -11.76 -15.40
N ASP A 245 3.21 -12.66 -15.29
CA ASP A 245 3.17 -13.97 -15.96
C ASP A 245 2.14 -14.89 -15.30
N LEU A 246 2.13 -14.95 -13.96
CA LEU A 246 1.11 -15.67 -13.21
C LEU A 246 -0.28 -15.06 -13.43
N ALA A 247 -0.37 -13.73 -13.50
CA ALA A 247 -1.61 -13.03 -13.82
C ALA A 247 -2.15 -13.43 -15.21
N LEU A 248 -1.29 -13.51 -16.23
CA LEU A 248 -1.67 -13.98 -17.57
C LEU A 248 -2.11 -15.44 -17.61
N GLN A 249 -1.45 -16.31 -16.84
CA GLN A 249 -1.82 -17.73 -16.75
C GLN A 249 -3.21 -17.93 -16.12
N ARG A 250 -3.53 -17.08 -15.13
CA ARG A 250 -4.82 -17.10 -14.41
C ARG A 250 -5.95 -16.44 -15.19
N LEU A 251 -5.66 -15.62 -16.21
CA LEU A 251 -6.65 -14.95 -17.08
C LEU A 251 -7.22 -15.86 -18.22
N LYS A 252 -7.22 -17.19 -18.05
CA LYS A 252 -7.74 -18.14 -19.05
C LYS A 252 -9.26 -18.20 -19.12
#